data_AF-A0A7X7TB10-F1
#
_entry.id   AF-A0A7X7TB10-F1
#
_cell.length_a   1.000
_cell.length_b   1.000
_cell.length_c   1.000
_cell.angle_alpha   90.00
_cell.angle_beta   90.00
_cell.angle_gamma   90.00
#
_symmetry.space_group_name_H-M   'P 1'
#
loop_
_entity.id
_entity.type
_entity.pdbx_description
1 polymer ?
#
loop_
_entity_poly.entity_id
_entity_poly.type
_entity_poly.pdbx_seq_one_letter_code
_entity_poly.pdbx_strand_id
1 'polypeptide(L)' 'MVTDHRVRRLIAVRNKYDYQYQAADAAGMSSKTAGKYLHSGKLPSQCRVEHSWPTRQDPFGEDWDFVKQLLQDTQGTLVI' A
#
# COMPACT_ATOMS: atom_id res chain seq x y z
N MET A 1 -4.30 12.63 3.59
CA MET A 1 -3.18 11.72 3.28
C MET A 1 -2.16 12.45 2.39
N VAL A 2 -0.85 12.26 2.60
CA VAL A 2 0.19 12.87 1.74
C VAL A 2 0.30 12.05 0.45
N THR A 3 0.25 12.73 -0.70
CA THR A 3 0.31 12.11 -2.02
C THR A 3 1.69 12.27 -2.64
N ASP A 4 2.02 11.43 -3.61
CA ASP A 4 3.26 11.52 -4.38
C ASP A 4 3.45 12.89 -5.03
N HIS A 5 2.36 13.51 -5.49
CA HIS A 5 2.39 14.86 -6.04
C HIS A 5 2.93 15.89 -5.04
N ARG A 6 2.48 15.82 -3.77
CA ARG A 6 2.97 16.74 -2.73
C ARG A 6 4.45 16.51 -2.44
N VAL A 7 4.93 15.27 -2.46
CA VAL A 7 6.35 14.95 -2.25
C VAL A 7 7.21 15.41 -3.43
N ARG A 8 6.75 15.23 -4.67
CA ARG A 8 7.45 15.79 -5.85
C ARG A 8 7.51 17.31 -5.82
N ARG A 9 6.40 17.96 -5.43
CA ARG A 9 6.36 19.42 -5.24
C ARG A 9 7.36 19.87 -4.17
N LEU A 10 7.45 19.18 -3.03
CA LEU A 10 8.44 19.45 -1.99
C LEU A 10 9.87 19.42 -2.55
N ILE A 11 10.23 18.38 -3.29
CA ILE A 11 11.57 18.25 -3.89
C ILE A 11 11.85 19.42 -4.84
N ALA A 12 10.86 19.82 -5.66
CA ALA A 12 11.00 20.91 -6.61
C ALA A 12 11.16 22.30 -5.94
N VAL A 13 10.54 22.52 -4.78
CA VAL A 13 10.58 23.83 -4.09
C VAL A 13 11.59 23.89 -2.95
N ARG A 14 12.25 22.79 -2.59
CA ARG A 14 13.12 22.74 -1.40
C ARG A 14 14.26 23.77 -1.40
N ASN A 15 14.81 24.08 -2.58
CA ASN A 15 15.93 25.02 -2.73
C ASN A 15 15.46 26.48 -2.88
N LYS A 16 14.14 26.73 -2.95
CA LYS A 16 13.57 28.08 -3.06
C LYS A 16 13.41 28.77 -1.71
N TYR A 17 13.55 28.02 -0.62
CA TYR A 17 13.32 28.49 0.74
C TYR A 17 14.55 28.19 1.60
N ASP A 18 14.81 29.04 2.59
CA ASP A 18 15.95 28.89 3.49
C ASP A 18 15.75 27.75 4.49
N TYR A 19 14.49 27.47 4.84
CA TYR A 19 14.14 26.50 5.87
C TYR A 19 13.16 25.43 5.38
N GLN A 20 13.36 24.19 5.83
CA GLN A 20 12.52 23.05 5.46
C GLN A 20 11.04 23.26 5.79
N TYR A 21 10.71 23.93 6.89
CA TYR A 21 9.31 24.16 7.27
C TYR A 21 8.57 25.04 6.26
N GLN A 22 9.25 26.00 5.63
CA GLN A 22 8.68 26.85 4.59
C GLN A 22 8.42 26.06 3.31
N ALA A 23 9.39 25.22 2.90
CA ALA A 23 9.22 24.32 1.76
C ALA A 23 8.10 23.29 2.00
N ALA A 24 7.95 22.81 3.24
CA ALA A 24 6.89 21.89 3.64
C ALA A 24 5.50 22.54 3.56
N ASP A 25 5.37 23.76 4.07
CA ASP A 25 4.14 24.55 4.00
C ASP A 25 3.76 24.86 2.55
N ALA A 26 4.74 25.28 1.74
CA ALA A 26 4.59 25.49 0.30
C ALA A 26 4.21 24.20 -0.46
N ALA A 27 4.56 23.02 0.05
CA ALA A 27 4.17 21.73 -0.52
C ALA A 27 2.86 21.16 0.07
N GLY A 28 2.25 21.84 1.06
CA GLY A 28 1.02 21.43 1.72
C GLY A 28 1.19 20.18 2.60
N MET A 29 2.30 20.10 3.35
CA MET A 29 2.56 19.04 4.32
C MET A 29 3.29 19.54 5.56
N SER A 30 3.24 18.78 6.66
CA SER A 30 3.97 19.15 7.89
C SER A 30 5.48 18.99 7.72
N SER A 31 6.26 19.83 8.42
CA SER A 31 7.73 19.77 8.41
C SER A 31 8.27 18.38 8.78
N LYS A 32 7.65 17.71 9.76
CA LYS A 32 7.99 16.32 10.14
C LYS A 32 7.83 15.35 8.97
N THR A 33 6.76 15.51 8.19
CA THR A 33 6.48 14.63 7.04
C THR A 33 7.42 14.94 5.88
N ALA A 34 7.70 16.21 5.63
CA ALA A 34 8.70 16.64 4.66
C ALA A 34 10.08 16.04 4.98
N GLY A 35 10.52 16.12 6.23
CA GLY A 35 11.78 15.52 6.69
C GLY A 35 11.85 14.01 6.45
N LYS A 36 10.77 13.28 6.78
CA LYS A 36 10.68 11.83 6.50
C LYS A 36 10.90 11.52 5.02
N TYR A 37 10.25 12.24 4.11
CA TYR A 37 10.34 11.96 2.67
C TYR A 37 11.65 12.47 2.04
N LEU A 38 12.18 13.61 2.49
CA LEU A 38 13.49 14.10 2.05
C LEU A 38 14.62 13.18 2.49
N HIS A 39 14.56 12.65 3.71
CA HIS A 39 15.55 11.71 4.22
C HIS A 39 15.46 10.34 3.55
N SER A 40 14.24 9.81 3.37
CA SER A 40 14.05 8.49 2.74
C SER A 40 14.24 8.49 1.23
N GLY A 41 14.08 9.63 0.55
CA GLY A 41 14.15 9.73 -0.91
C GLY A 41 13.05 8.97 -1.66
N LYS A 42 12.06 8.44 -0.95
CA LYS A 42 10.98 7.59 -1.48
C LYS A 42 9.67 8.34 -1.54
N LEU A 43 8.80 7.93 -2.46
CA LEU A 43 7.43 8.41 -2.54
C LEU A 43 6.51 7.63 -1.58
N PRO A 44 5.37 8.22 -1.16
CA PRO A 44 4.34 7.52 -0.39
C PRO A 44 3.92 6.19 -1.03
N SER A 45 3.75 6.15 -2.35
CA SER A 45 3.45 4.93 -3.11
C SER A 45 4.53 3.85 -2.98
N GLN A 46 5.80 4.23 -3.02
CA GLN A 46 6.95 3.33 -2.88
C GLN A 46 7.16 2.84 -1.43
N CYS A 47 6.60 3.53 -0.46
CA CYS A 47 6.63 3.13 0.95
C CYS A 47 5.47 2.21 1.32
N ARG A 48 4.52 1.96 0.40
CA ARG A 48 3.39 1.09 0.64
C ARG A 48 3.89 -0.36 0.65
N VAL A 49 3.79 -1.00 1.80
CA VAL A 49 4.04 -2.44 1.94
C VAL A 49 2.78 -3.17 1.48
N GLU A 50 2.96 -4.17 0.60
CA GLU A 50 1.87 -5.09 0.29
C GLU A 50 1.60 -5.95 1.52
N HIS A 51 0.37 -5.86 2.04
CA HIS A 51 -0.07 -6.71 3.15
C HIS A 51 -0.54 -8.04 2.56
N SER A 52 0.25 -9.09 2.73
CA SER A 52 -0.09 -10.45 2.31
C SER A 52 -0.92 -11.21 3.35
N TRP A 53 -1.09 -10.64 4.55
CA TRP A 53 -1.84 -11.31 5.59
C TRP A 53 -3.35 -11.15 5.39
N PRO A 54 -4.12 -12.24 5.53
CA PRO A 54 -5.56 -12.15 5.54
C PRO A 54 -6.02 -11.42 6.81
N THR A 55 -6.98 -10.51 6.67
CA THR A 55 -7.54 -9.74 7.80
C THR A 55 -8.46 -10.59 8.68
N ARG A 56 -8.89 -11.76 8.19
CA ARG A 56 -9.77 -12.72 8.86
C ARG A 56 -9.29 -14.14 8.57
N GLN A 57 -9.55 -15.06 9.48
CA GLN A 57 -9.42 -16.48 9.16
C GLN A 57 -10.39 -16.86 8.03
N ASP A 58 -10.00 -17.84 7.22
CA ASP A 58 -10.81 -18.34 6.12
C ASP A 58 -12.14 -18.89 6.69
N PRO A 59 -13.30 -18.27 6.38
CA PRO A 59 -14.59 -18.73 6.88
C PRO A 59 -14.98 -20.11 6.35
N PHE A 60 -14.34 -20.58 5.28
CA PHE A 60 -14.60 -21.87 4.64
C PHE A 60 -13.43 -22.85 4.80
N GLY A 61 -12.52 -22.58 5.74
CA GLY A 61 -11.34 -23.42 5.94
C GLY A 61 -11.69 -24.90 6.20
N GLU A 62 -12.80 -25.15 6.91
CA GLU A 62 -13.30 -26.50 7.21
C GLU A 62 -14.12 -27.10 6.05
N ASP A 63 -14.73 -26.26 5.21
CA ASP A 63 -15.58 -26.71 4.09
C ASP A 63 -14.76 -27.18 2.88
N TRP A 64 -13.46 -26.84 2.84
CA TRP A 64 -12.61 -27.17 1.69
C TRP A 64 -12.51 -28.65 1.40
N ASP A 65 -12.49 -29.49 2.44
CA ASP A 65 -12.43 -30.95 2.25
C ASP A 65 -13.74 -31.50 1.70
N PHE A 66 -14.87 -30.95 2.12
CA PHE A 66 -16.18 -31.26 1.55
C PHE A 66 -16.26 -30.88 0.07
N VAL A 67 -15.81 -29.67 -0.29
CA VAL A 67 -15.81 -29.21 -1.69
C VAL A 67 -14.89 -30.05 -2.57
N LYS A 68 -13.71 -30.46 -2.07
CA LYS A 68 -12.80 -31.37 -2.80
C LYS A 68 -13.46 -32.72 -3.09
N GLN A 69 -14.14 -33.30 -2.11
CA GLN A 69 -14.86 -34.57 -2.32
C GLN A 69 -15.97 -34.41 -3.35
N LEU A 70 -16.79 -33.35 -3.24
CA LEU A 70 -17.85 -33.07 -4.21
C LEU A 70 -17.30 -32.93 -5.64
N LEU A 71 -16.14 -32.28 -5.81
CA LEU A 71 -15.49 -32.14 -7.12
C LEU A 71 -14.95 -33.47 -7.66
N GLN A 72 -14.44 -34.36 -6.80
CA GLN A 72 -14.00 -35.69 -7.19
C GLN A 72 -15.19 -36.57 -7.61
N ASP A 73 -16.26 -36.55 -6.83
CA ASP A 73 -17.48 -37.32 -7.11
C ASP A 73 -18.14 -36.88 -8.42
N THR A 74 -18.17 -35.57 -8.68
CA THR A 74 -18.70 -35.00 -9.93
C THR A 74 -17.81 -35.28 -11.13
N GLN A 75 -16.48 -35.29 -11.00
CA GLN A 75 -15.59 -35.78 -12.04
C GLN A 75 -15.78 -37.27 -12.33
N GLY A 76 -16.13 -38.08 -11.32
CA GLY A 76 -16.50 -39.49 -11.48
C GLY A 76 -17.83 -39.71 -12.21
N THR A 77 -18.73 -38.71 -12.22
CA THR A 77 -20.02 -38.76 -12.92
C THR A 77 -19.99 -38.15 -14.33
N LEU A 78 -18.98 -37.34 -14.66
CA LEU A 78 -18.76 -36.77 -15.99
C LEU A 78 -17.95 -37.70 -16.92
N VAL A 79 -18.10 -39.01 -16.77
CA VAL A 79 -17.68 -39.97 -17.81
C VAL A 79 -18.83 -40.04 -18.83
N ILE A 80 -18.71 -39.22 -19.87
CA ILE A 80 -19.54 -39.28 -21.10
C ILE A 80 -19.02 -40.41 -21.98
#